data_AF-A0A7C2FZU3-F1
#
_entry.id   AF-A0A7C2FZU3-F1
#
_cell.length_a   1.000
_cell.length_b   1.000
_cell.length_c   1.000
_cell.angle_alpha   90.00
_cell.angle_beta   90.00
_cell.angle_gamma   90.00
#
_symmetry.space_group_name_H-M   'P 1'
#
loop_
_entity.id
_entity.type
_entity.pdbx_description
1 polymer ?
#
loop_
_entity_poly.entity_id
_entity_poly.type
_entity_poly.pdbx_seq_one_letter_code
_entity_poly.pdbx_strand_id
1 'polypeptide(L)'
;MDVRLSGRCCEFIPINRRQRKPRTRGITEIRGPYYTPMGRRYLEDILSTVGEYVDILKFAGGSFALMPRRAVKEIIDLCHEYDVRVSTGGFIETVLRYGPDMVDQYLEECRM
;
A
#
# COMPACT_ATOMS: atom_id res chain seq x y z
N MET A 1 -9.60 33.63 14.12
CA MET A 1 -9.61 32.37 13.35
C MET A 1 -8.48 31.51 13.89
N ASP A 2 -8.83 30.44 14.60
CA ASP A 2 -7.86 29.52 15.19
C ASP A 2 -7.37 28.57 14.09
N VAL A 3 -6.29 28.94 13.41
CA VAL A 3 -5.66 28.10 12.39
C VAL A 3 -4.81 27.08 13.14
N ARG A 4 -5.36 25.87 13.34
CA ARG A 4 -4.55 24.72 13.76
C ARG A 4 -3.49 24.48 12.68
N LEU A 5 -2.24 24.75 13.01
CA LEU A 5 -1.08 24.49 12.14
C LEU A 5 -1.02 22.97 11.85
N SER A 6 -0.99 22.62 10.57
CA SER A 6 -0.88 21.26 10.02
C SER A 6 0.53 20.68 10.13
N GLY A 7 1.52 21.50 10.50
CA GLY A 7 2.92 21.08 10.67
C GLY A 7 3.66 20.81 9.36
N ARG A 8 3.08 21.15 8.20
CA ARG A 8 3.71 20.96 6.88
C ARG A 8 4.68 22.07 6.54
N CYS A 9 5.72 21.73 5.76
CA CYS A 9 6.51 22.73 5.06
C CYS A 9 5.61 23.52 4.08
N CYS A 10 5.83 24.84 3.98
CA CYS A 10 5.07 25.76 3.13
C CYS A 10 3.55 25.74 3.38
N GLU A 11 3.13 25.80 4.65
CA GLU A 11 1.70 25.77 5.03
C GLU A 11 0.86 26.90 4.44
N PHE A 12 1.48 28.03 4.08
CA PHE A 12 0.82 29.15 3.40
C PHE A 12 0.29 28.79 1.99
N ILE A 13 0.76 27.69 1.40
CA ILE A 13 0.23 27.17 0.14
C ILE A 13 -1.04 26.34 0.45
N PRO A 14 -2.23 26.76 -0.01
CA PRO A 14 -3.47 26.06 0.28
C PRO A 14 -3.47 24.68 -0.37
N ILE A 15 -4.04 23.70 0.34
CA ILE A 15 -4.31 22.35 -0.18
C ILE A 15 -5.78 22.00 -0.03
N ASN A 16 -6.27 21.07 -0.86
CA ASN A 16 -7.63 20.56 -0.72
C ASN A 16 -7.81 19.86 0.62
N ARG A 17 -8.93 20.14 1.29
CA ARG A 17 -9.33 19.37 2.48
C ARG A 17 -9.58 17.93 2.08
N ARG A 18 -9.07 17.00 2.89
CA ARG A 18 -9.29 15.56 2.71
C ARG A 18 -9.69 14.91 4.02
N GLN A 19 -10.36 13.76 3.93
CA GLN A 19 -10.65 12.90 5.08
C GLN A 19 -9.33 12.46 5.73
N ARG A 20 -9.31 12.22 7.05
CA ARG A 20 -8.20 11.50 7.69
C ARG A 20 -8.27 10.02 7.36
N LYS A 21 -7.18 9.28 7.55
CA LYS A 21 -7.24 7.82 7.50
C LYS A 21 -8.14 7.25 8.61
N PRO A 22 -8.80 6.11 8.38
CA PRO A 22 -8.99 5.43 7.08
C PRO A 22 -9.94 6.21 6.17
N ARG A 23 -9.56 6.33 4.88
CA ARG A 23 -10.31 7.13 3.89
C ARG A 23 -11.29 6.29 3.10
N THR A 24 -12.38 6.91 2.67
CA THR A 24 -13.35 6.32 1.72
C THR A 24 -13.46 7.12 0.42
N ARG A 25 -12.87 8.32 0.35
CA ARG A 25 -12.83 9.18 -0.84
C ARG A 25 -11.45 9.82 -0.98
N GLY A 26 -11.04 10.10 -2.23
CA GLY A 26 -9.72 10.64 -2.52
C GLY A 26 -8.60 9.70 -2.09
N ILE A 27 -8.77 8.41 -2.41
CA ILE A 27 -7.83 7.33 -2.08
C ILE A 27 -6.60 7.44 -2.97
N THR A 28 -5.43 7.30 -2.38
CA THR A 28 -4.15 7.25 -3.07
C THR A 28 -3.56 5.83 -2.97
N GLU A 29 -3.52 5.13 -4.10
CA GLU A 29 -2.76 3.89 -4.24
C GLU A 29 -1.38 4.19 -4.86
N ILE A 30 -0.31 3.72 -4.21
CA ILE A 30 1.05 3.76 -4.76
C ILE A 30 1.47 2.39 -5.30
N ARG A 31 2.36 2.39 -6.28
CA ARG A 31 2.97 1.15 -6.79
C ARG A 31 4.13 0.74 -5.88
N GLY A 32 4.01 -0.47 -5.33
CA GLY A 32 5.04 -1.14 -4.56
C GLY A 32 6.04 -1.89 -5.45
N PRO A 33 6.63 -3.00 -4.97
CA PRO A 33 7.67 -3.74 -5.68
C PRO A 33 7.26 -4.10 -7.11
N TYR A 34 8.12 -3.78 -8.08
CA TYR A 34 7.97 -4.16 -9.50
C TYR A 34 9.35 -4.11 -10.20
N TYR A 35 9.61 -3.11 -11.06
CA TYR A 35 10.94 -2.84 -11.60
C TYR A 35 11.87 -2.14 -10.61
N THR A 36 11.32 -1.23 -9.79
CA THR A 36 12.07 -0.60 -8.71
C THR A 36 12.15 -1.57 -7.54
N PRO A 37 13.36 -1.93 -7.06
CA PRO A 37 13.50 -2.72 -5.85
C PRO A 37 12.93 -1.93 -4.68
N MET A 38 11.87 -2.47 -4.06
CA MET A 38 11.27 -1.89 -2.86
C MET A 38 11.23 -2.96 -1.77
N GLY A 39 12.04 -2.75 -0.73
CA GLY A 39 12.01 -3.53 0.51
C GLY A 39 11.45 -2.69 1.67
N ARG A 40 11.39 -3.30 2.86
CA ARG A 40 10.89 -2.65 4.09
C ARG A 40 11.46 -1.25 4.30
N ARG A 41 12.80 -1.10 4.27
CA ARG A 41 13.48 0.18 4.58
C ARG A 41 13.08 1.32 3.65
N TYR A 42 13.04 1.05 2.34
CA TYR A 42 12.62 2.06 1.37
C TYR A 42 11.14 2.44 1.60
N LEU A 43 10.28 1.44 1.83
CA LEU A 43 8.89 1.73 2.14
C LEU A 43 8.73 2.53 3.45
N GLU A 44 9.53 2.23 4.47
CA GLU A 44 9.52 2.93 5.76
C GLU A 44 9.86 4.41 5.60
N ASP A 45 10.84 4.75 4.76
CA ASP A 45 11.15 6.16 4.45
C ASP A 45 9.96 6.88 3.80
N ILE A 46 9.21 6.21 2.92
CA ILE A 46 8.00 6.79 2.31
C ILE A 46 6.90 6.98 3.37
N LEU A 47 6.62 5.94 4.13
CA LEU A 47 5.47 5.93 5.04
C LEU A 47 5.70 6.84 6.26
N SER A 48 6.92 6.92 6.77
CA SER A 48 7.28 7.83 7.87
C SER A 48 7.24 9.31 7.46
N THR A 49 7.44 9.64 6.19
CA THR A 49 7.51 11.03 5.71
C THR A 49 6.20 11.53 5.12
N VAL A 50 5.60 10.77 4.20
CA VAL A 50 4.40 11.15 3.46
C VAL A 50 3.29 10.10 3.56
N GLY A 51 3.41 9.15 4.50
CA GLY A 51 2.44 8.07 4.68
C GLY A 51 1.03 8.53 4.98
N GLU A 52 0.84 9.70 5.61
CA GLU A 52 -0.50 10.31 5.77
C GLU A 52 -1.22 10.44 4.41
N TYR A 53 -0.49 10.57 3.30
CA TYR A 53 -1.06 10.72 1.96
C TYR A 53 -1.21 9.42 1.17
N VAL A 54 -0.75 8.28 1.69
CA VAL A 54 -0.81 6.96 1.03
C VAL A 54 -1.89 6.12 1.69
N ASP A 55 -2.81 5.54 0.93
CA ASP A 55 -3.90 4.72 1.48
C ASP A 55 -3.74 3.23 1.14
N ILE A 56 -3.14 2.92 -0.01
CA ILE A 56 -2.95 1.54 -0.49
C ILE A 56 -1.55 1.38 -1.09
N LEU A 57 -0.86 0.28 -0.76
CA LEU A 57 0.33 -0.20 -1.46
C LEU A 57 -0.06 -1.36 -2.40
N LYS A 58 0.25 -1.25 -3.68
CA LYS A 58 0.04 -2.35 -4.63
C LYS A 58 1.33 -3.11 -4.95
N PHE A 59 1.37 -4.42 -4.69
CA PHE A 59 2.38 -5.30 -5.28
C PHE A 59 2.11 -5.45 -6.78
N ALA A 60 2.95 -4.82 -7.61
CA ALA A 60 2.70 -4.72 -9.04
C ALA A 60 3.30 -5.91 -9.82
N GLY A 61 2.58 -6.37 -10.85
CA GLY A 61 3.05 -7.38 -11.79
C GLY A 61 3.30 -8.77 -11.18
N GLY A 62 2.72 -9.09 -10.01
CA GLY A 62 2.97 -10.37 -9.34
C GLY A 62 4.32 -10.46 -8.63
N SER A 63 4.99 -9.33 -8.40
CA SER A 63 6.32 -9.27 -7.78
C SER A 63 6.43 -10.05 -6.47
N PHE A 64 5.39 -10.01 -5.63
CA PHE A 64 5.31 -10.74 -4.37
C PHE A 64 5.52 -12.25 -4.51
N ALA A 65 5.10 -12.85 -5.64
CA ALA A 65 5.28 -14.29 -5.90
C ALA A 65 6.75 -14.69 -6.12
N LEU A 66 7.63 -13.72 -6.40
CA LEU A 66 9.07 -13.92 -6.58
C LEU A 66 9.88 -13.55 -5.33
N MET A 67 9.23 -12.98 -4.31
CA MET A 67 9.89 -12.49 -3.10
C MET A 67 9.87 -13.54 -1.99
N PRO A 68 10.88 -13.56 -1.09
CA PRO A 68 10.80 -14.40 0.11
C PRO A 68 9.58 -14.05 0.96
N ARG A 69 8.84 -15.06 1.46
CA ARG A 69 7.63 -14.88 2.30
C ARG A 69 7.86 -13.91 3.45
N ARG A 70 9.02 -14.01 4.12
CA ARG A 70 9.42 -13.09 5.20
C ARG A 70 9.46 -11.63 4.75
N ALA A 71 10.04 -11.35 3.58
CA ALA A 71 10.16 -9.99 3.07
C ALA A 71 8.80 -9.40 2.69
N VAL A 72 7.91 -10.21 2.07
CA VAL A 72 6.53 -9.80 1.78
C VAL A 72 5.79 -9.49 3.09
N LYS A 73 5.91 -10.35 4.10
CA LYS A 73 5.30 -10.13 5.41
C LYS A 73 5.79 -8.84 6.08
N GLU A 74 7.10 -8.60 6.09
CA GLU A 74 7.69 -7.38 6.67
C GLU A 74 7.18 -6.08 6.00
N ILE A 75 6.86 -6.14 4.71
CA ILE A 75 6.25 -5.02 3.96
C ILE A 75 4.77 -4.85 4.33
N ILE A 76 4.01 -5.95 4.39
CA ILE A 76 2.58 -5.92 4.76
C ILE A 76 2.41 -5.41 6.19
N ASP A 77 3.19 -5.92 7.13
CA ASP A 77 3.17 -5.50 8.54
C ASP A 77 3.44 -3.99 8.64
N LEU A 78 4.47 -3.50 7.93
CA LEU A 78 4.79 -2.07 7.89
C LEU A 78 3.66 -1.23 7.28
N CYS A 79 2.98 -1.71 6.23
CA CYS A 79 1.81 -1.01 5.70
C CYS A 79 0.71 -0.88 6.77
N HIS A 80 0.41 -1.95 7.50
CA HIS A 80 -0.61 -1.95 8.54
C HIS A 80 -0.24 -1.04 9.72
N GLU A 81 1.04 -0.94 10.09
CA GLU A 81 1.54 0.01 11.11
C GLU A 81 1.19 1.48 10.77
N TYR A 82 1.02 1.80 9.48
CA TYR A 82 0.74 3.16 8.98
C TYR A 82 -0.70 3.36 8.45
N ASP A 83 -1.63 2.46 8.79
CA ASP A 83 -3.01 2.46 8.26
C ASP A 83 -3.05 2.45 6.72
N VAL A 84 -2.13 1.71 6.09
CA VAL A 84 -2.06 1.49 4.64
C VAL A 84 -2.53 0.09 4.32
N ARG A 85 -3.51 -0.05 3.42
CA ARG A 85 -3.95 -1.36 2.93
C ARG A 85 -2.99 -1.90 1.88
N VAL A 86 -3.02 -3.20 1.66
CA VAL A 86 -2.25 -3.84 0.58
C VAL A 86 -3.16 -4.38 -0.51
N SER A 87 -2.64 -4.41 -1.73
CA SER A 87 -3.33 -4.90 -2.92
C SER A 87 -2.36 -5.71 -3.77
N THR A 88 -2.81 -6.85 -4.28
CA THR A 88 -2.09 -7.63 -5.31
C THR A 88 -2.39 -7.13 -6.73
N GLY A 89 -3.18 -6.06 -6.86
CA GLY A 89 -3.67 -5.59 -8.14
C GLY A 89 -4.50 -6.64 -8.88
N GLY A 90 -4.42 -6.61 -10.21
CA GLY A 90 -5.09 -7.59 -11.08
C GLY A 90 -4.41 -8.96 -11.13
N PHE A 91 -3.53 -9.33 -10.19
CA PHE A 91 -2.82 -10.61 -10.26
C PHE A 91 -3.77 -11.82 -10.22
N ILE A 92 -4.98 -11.66 -9.69
CA ILE A 92 -6.05 -12.65 -9.78
C ILE A 92 -6.34 -13.11 -11.23
N GLU A 93 -6.16 -12.23 -12.23
CA GLU A 93 -6.30 -12.58 -13.65
C GLU A 93 -5.27 -13.63 -14.11
N THR A 94 -4.08 -13.60 -13.51
CA THR A 94 -3.07 -14.65 -13.72
C THR A 94 -3.47 -15.93 -13.04
N VAL A 95 -3.97 -15.86 -11.80
CA VAL A 95 -4.42 -17.01 -11.00
C VAL A 95 -5.58 -17.75 -11.68
N LEU A 96 -6.53 -17.02 -12.27
CA LEU A 96 -7.69 -17.58 -12.98
C LEU A 96 -7.32 -18.58 -14.09
N ARG A 97 -6.13 -18.45 -14.69
CA ARG A 97 -5.65 -19.37 -15.73
C ARG A 97 -5.35 -20.77 -15.21
N TYR A 98 -5.19 -20.94 -13.90
CA TYR A 98 -4.89 -22.22 -13.25
C TYR A 98 -6.14 -22.95 -12.72
N GLY A 99 -7.33 -22.38 -12.89
CA GLY A 99 -8.60 -23.00 -12.48
C GLY A 99 -9.08 -22.61 -11.07
N PRO A 100 -10.31 -23.03 -10.71
CA PRO A 100 -11.00 -22.58 -9.49
C PRO A 100 -10.28 -22.97 -8.20
N ASP A 101 -9.69 -24.16 -8.11
CA ASP A 101 -8.98 -24.61 -6.90
C ASP A 101 -7.79 -23.69 -6.55
N MET A 102 -7.09 -23.18 -7.57
CA MET A 102 -5.98 -22.24 -7.37
C MET A 102 -6.48 -20.85 -6.95
N VAL A 103 -7.66 -20.44 -7.42
CA VAL A 103 -8.31 -19.20 -6.98
C VAL A 103 -8.65 -19.29 -5.50
N ASP A 104 -9.24 -20.40 -5.06
CA ASP A 104 -9.61 -20.59 -3.65
C ASP A 104 -8.37 -20.57 -2.75
N GLN A 105 -7.31 -21.29 -3.13
CA GLN A 105 -6.03 -21.27 -2.39
C GLN A 105 -5.42 -19.86 -2.34
N TYR A 106 -5.46 -19.12 -3.44
CA TYR A 106 -4.94 -17.77 -3.51
C TYR A 106 -5.72 -16.79 -2.62
N LEU A 107 -7.05 -16.89 -2.61
CA LEU A 107 -7.90 -16.06 -1.78
C LEU A 107 -7.70 -16.36 -0.29
N GLU A 108 -7.49 -17.63 0.07
CA GLU A 108 -7.18 -18.02 1.44
C GLU A 108 -5.80 -17.49 1.87
N GLU A 109 -4.78 -17.59 1.00
CA GLU A 109 -3.46 -17.00 1.28
C GLU A 109 -3.53 -15.47 1.44
N CYS A 110 -4.39 -14.78 0.69
CA CYS A 110 -4.58 -13.32 0.81
C CYS A 110 -5.34 -12.87 2.06
N ARG A 111 -6.00 -13.79 2.79
CA ARG A 111 -6.72 -13.48 4.03
C ARG A 111 -5.86 -13.55 5.29
N MET A 112 -4.72 -14.25 5.21
CA MET A 112 -3.75 -14.38 6.30
C MET A 112 -2.95 -13.10 6.52
#